data_AF-A0A963H1Q7-F1
#
_entry.id   AF-A0A963H1Q7-F1
#
_cell.length_a   1.000
_cell.length_b   1.000
_cell.length_c   1.000
_cell.angle_alpha   90.00
_cell.angle_beta   90.00
_cell.angle_gamma   90.00
#
_symmetry.space_group_name_H-M   'P 1'
#
loop_
_entity.id
_entity.type
_entity.pdbx_description
1 polymer ?
#
loop_
_entity_poly.entity_id
_entity_poly.type
_entity_poly.pdbx_seq_one_letter_code
_entity_poly.pdbx_strand_id
1 'polypeptide(L)'
;MKKTSKRKKHIPFFLIPKIRKRHVRPIFKDYETQWKLFAEGALRNRVFHEDVIRRSKTCLVCNRHFNHEHAAVSSKIDKHHHCYVRLCIGSTLPEDSDDIYRLAQKGEFSPVPDCRQCKADNPAYYAGCIKKIFPVHHHCHAQIHEREKFWFNTLRKKLLSEFRSVVSLQS
;
A
#
# COMPACT_ATOMS: atom_id res chain seq x y z
N MET A 1 19.97 -34.36 11.49
CA MET A 1 19.00 -33.41 10.88
C MET A 1 19.36 -31.98 11.29
N LYS A 2 19.82 -31.12 10.37
CA LYS A 2 20.12 -29.71 10.67
C LYS A 2 18.81 -28.95 10.89
N LYS A 3 18.53 -28.53 12.13
CA LYS A 3 17.46 -27.56 12.44
C LYS A 3 17.82 -26.23 11.78
N THR A 4 17.25 -25.96 10.60
CA THR A 4 17.31 -24.64 10.00
C THR A 4 16.49 -23.70 10.89
N SER A 5 17.18 -22.94 11.74
CA SER A 5 16.61 -21.79 12.43
C SER A 5 15.96 -20.91 11.36
N LYS A 6 14.62 -20.87 11.31
CA LYS A 6 13.88 -19.92 10.48
C LYS A 6 14.24 -18.53 11.01
N ARG A 7 15.30 -17.91 10.48
CA ARG A 7 15.60 -16.49 10.70
C ARG A 7 14.29 -15.74 10.50
N LYS A 8 13.78 -15.08 11.56
CA LYS A 8 12.61 -14.22 11.46
C LYS A 8 12.91 -13.22 10.34
N LYS A 9 12.22 -13.33 9.20
CA LYS A 9 12.44 -12.46 8.04
C LYS A 9 12.35 -11.02 8.51
N HIS A 10 13.38 -10.22 8.31
CA HIS A 10 13.32 -8.80 8.67
C HIS A 10 12.38 -8.10 7.68
N ILE A 11 11.31 -7.47 8.16
CA ILE A 11 10.47 -6.58 7.36
C ILE A 11 11.01 -5.17 7.61
N PRO A 12 11.53 -4.49 6.57
CA PRO A 12 11.98 -3.12 6.68
C PRO A 12 10.89 -2.21 7.29
N PHE A 13 11.26 -1.39 8.26
CA PHE A 13 10.29 -0.59 9.02
C PHE A 13 9.56 0.46 8.16
N PHE A 14 10.16 0.89 7.04
CA PHE A 14 9.51 1.77 6.06
C PHE A 14 8.43 1.04 5.25
N LEU A 15 8.34 -0.29 5.28
CA LEU A 15 7.19 -1.01 4.72
C LEU A 15 6.02 -1.09 5.71
N ILE A 16 6.17 -0.63 6.95
CA ILE A 16 5.06 -0.60 7.91
C ILE A 16 4.49 0.83 7.95
N PRO A 17 3.26 1.06 7.43
CA PRO A 17 2.63 2.37 7.47
C PRO A 17 2.53 2.89 8.90
N LYS A 18 2.88 4.17 9.08
CA LYS A 18 2.77 4.85 10.39
C LYS A 18 1.35 5.30 10.71
N ILE A 19 0.50 5.37 9.68
CA ILE A 19 -0.92 5.73 9.79
C ILE A 19 -1.73 4.71 8.98
N ARG A 20 -2.72 4.08 9.61
CA ARG A 20 -3.63 3.14 8.94
C ARG A 20 -4.55 3.89 7.98
N LYS A 21 -4.93 3.24 6.88
CA LYS A 21 -5.92 3.75 5.91
C LYS A 21 -7.15 4.39 6.56
N ARG A 22 -7.76 3.68 7.53
CA ARG A 22 -8.95 4.15 8.26
C ARG A 22 -8.74 5.42 9.10
N HIS A 23 -7.50 5.72 9.51
CA HIS A 23 -7.18 6.95 10.25
C HIS A 23 -6.89 8.13 9.30
N VAL A 24 -6.53 7.85 8.04
CA VAL A 24 -6.33 8.90 7.03
C VAL A 24 -7.65 9.37 6.43
N ARG A 25 -8.63 8.48 6.28
CA ARG A 25 -9.94 8.83 5.70
C ARG A 25 -10.58 10.09 6.32
N PRO A 26 -10.62 10.27 7.66
CA PRO A 26 -11.18 11.48 8.26
C PRO A 26 -10.38 12.77 7.97
N ILE A 27 -9.06 12.65 7.74
CA ILE A 27 -8.18 13.79 7.44
C ILE A 27 -8.53 14.38 6.07
N PHE A 28 -8.89 13.54 5.11
CA PHE A 28 -9.27 13.95 3.75
C PHE A 28 -10.77 13.82 3.51
N LYS A 29 -11.60 14.09 4.52
CA LYS A 29 -13.07 14.01 4.37
C LYS A 29 -13.58 14.88 3.21
N ASP A 30 -13.01 16.08 3.05
CA ASP A 30 -13.41 17.04 2.01
C ASP A 30 -12.77 16.74 0.65
N TYR A 31 -11.87 15.76 0.60
CA TYR A 31 -11.16 15.30 -0.61
C TYR A 31 -11.25 13.76 -0.75
N GLU A 32 -12.37 13.17 -0.29
CA GLU A 32 -12.48 11.71 -0.15
C GLU A 32 -12.31 11.00 -1.50
N THR A 33 -12.84 11.56 -2.58
CA THR A 33 -12.72 11.00 -3.93
C THR A 33 -11.27 11.01 -4.40
N GLN A 34 -10.57 12.13 -4.31
CA GLN A 34 -9.16 12.25 -4.69
C GLN A 34 -8.29 11.31 -3.86
N TRP A 35 -8.59 11.19 -2.56
CA TRP A 35 -7.90 10.25 -1.69
C TRP A 35 -8.15 8.79 -2.09
N LYS A 36 -9.40 8.39 -2.35
CA LYS A 36 -9.75 7.02 -2.80
C LYS A 36 -9.19 6.70 -4.17
N LEU A 37 -9.14 7.67 -5.09
CA LEU A 37 -8.48 7.52 -6.38
C LEU A 37 -7.01 7.15 -6.19
N PHE A 38 -6.29 7.75 -5.24
CA PHE A 38 -4.92 7.33 -4.94
C PHE A 38 -4.87 5.98 -4.19
N ALA A 39 -5.62 5.86 -3.10
CA ALA A 39 -5.53 4.75 -2.15
C ALA A 39 -6.11 3.42 -2.68
N GLU A 40 -6.96 3.47 -3.70
CA GLU A 40 -7.69 2.31 -4.24
C GLU A 40 -7.68 2.32 -5.78
N GLY A 41 -8.10 3.42 -6.40
CA GLY A 41 -8.31 3.51 -7.85
C GLY A 41 -7.02 3.31 -8.65
N ALA A 42 -5.95 4.01 -8.30
CA ALA A 42 -4.66 3.98 -9.01
C ALA A 42 -4.04 2.58 -9.00
N LEU A 43 -4.35 1.77 -7.98
CA LEU A 43 -3.92 0.37 -7.93
C LEU A 43 -4.59 -0.50 -9.00
N ARG A 44 -5.63 -0.02 -9.69
CA ARG A 44 -6.29 -0.71 -10.82
C ARG A 44 -5.98 -0.07 -12.18
N ASN A 45 -5.19 1.02 -12.21
CA ASN A 45 -4.68 1.59 -13.45
C ASN A 45 -3.45 0.78 -13.97
N ARG A 46 -3.45 0.46 -15.27
CA ARG A 46 -2.43 -0.36 -15.97
C ARG A 46 -1.05 0.31 -15.95
N VAL A 47 -0.97 1.58 -16.36
CA VAL A 47 0.28 2.36 -16.39
C VAL A 47 0.90 2.43 -14.99
N PHE A 48 0.07 2.74 -13.98
CA PHE A 48 0.53 2.77 -12.59
C PHE A 48 0.98 1.41 -12.08
N HIS A 49 0.25 0.35 -12.43
CA HIS A 49 0.62 -1.02 -12.07
C HIS A 49 1.98 -1.41 -12.64
N GLU A 50 2.17 -1.25 -13.94
CA GLU A 50 3.40 -1.62 -14.63
C GLU A 50 4.61 -0.82 -14.12
N ASP A 51 4.45 0.48 -13.91
CA ASP A 51 5.52 1.33 -13.37
C ASP A 51 5.90 0.93 -11.93
N VAL A 52 4.93 0.53 -11.09
CA VAL A 52 5.22 0.02 -9.74
C VAL A 52 5.97 -1.31 -9.79
N ILE A 53 5.54 -2.24 -10.66
CA ILE A 53 6.17 -3.57 -10.77
C ILE A 53 7.59 -3.46 -11.35
N ARG A 54 7.80 -2.64 -12.39
CA ARG A 54 9.11 -2.46 -13.04
C ARG A 54 10.20 -1.87 -12.14
N ARG A 55 9.82 -1.18 -11.05
CA ARG A 55 10.78 -0.53 -10.14
C ARG A 55 11.69 -1.47 -9.38
N SER A 56 11.34 -2.74 -9.27
CA SER A 56 12.19 -3.72 -8.61
C SER A 56 12.00 -5.10 -9.21
N LYS A 57 13.08 -5.83 -9.42
CA LYS A 57 13.05 -7.24 -9.83
C LYS A 57 12.88 -8.19 -8.64
N THR A 58 12.95 -7.68 -7.41
CA THR A 58 12.96 -8.48 -6.17
C THR A 58 12.02 -7.92 -5.09
N CYS A 59 11.42 -8.80 -4.32
CA CYS A 59 10.61 -8.45 -3.16
C CYS A 59 11.47 -7.98 -1.98
N LEU A 60 11.22 -6.77 -1.49
CA LEU A 60 11.98 -6.15 -0.39
C LEU A 60 11.84 -6.86 0.97
N VAL A 61 10.90 -7.79 1.11
CA VAL A 61 10.67 -8.54 2.36
C VAL A 61 11.42 -9.86 2.37
N CYS A 62 11.42 -10.59 1.24
CA CYS A 62 12.02 -11.92 1.17
C CYS A 62 13.28 -11.98 0.31
N ASN A 63 13.65 -10.88 -0.35
CA ASN A 63 14.75 -10.75 -1.29
C ASN A 63 14.73 -11.77 -2.45
N ARG A 64 13.57 -12.33 -2.76
CA ARG A 64 13.38 -13.24 -3.90
C ARG A 64 12.86 -12.46 -5.11
N HIS A 65 13.19 -12.94 -6.30
CA HIS A 65 12.72 -12.36 -7.55
C HIS A 65 11.19 -12.38 -7.68
N PHE A 66 10.67 -11.37 -8.36
CA PHE A 66 9.34 -11.42 -8.95
C PHE A 66 9.47 -12.23 -10.24
N ASN A 67 9.22 -13.54 -10.16
CA ASN A 67 9.46 -14.47 -11.27
C ASN A 67 8.55 -14.13 -12.46
N HIS A 68 9.11 -13.59 -13.55
CA HIS A 68 8.39 -13.41 -14.81
C HIS A 68 8.38 -14.68 -15.69
N GLU A 69 9.34 -15.61 -15.54
CA GLU A 69 9.53 -16.76 -16.46
C GLU A 69 9.39 -18.17 -15.83
N HIS A 70 9.49 -18.32 -14.50
CA HIS A 70 9.47 -19.65 -13.83
C HIS A 70 8.62 -19.67 -12.56
N ALA A 71 7.35 -19.25 -12.64
CA ALA A 71 6.47 -19.25 -11.49
C ALA A 71 5.47 -20.42 -11.52
N ALA A 72 5.52 -21.24 -10.47
CA ALA A 72 4.32 -21.92 -9.99
C ALA A 72 3.25 -20.85 -9.69
N VAL A 73 1.99 -21.16 -9.99
CA VAL A 73 0.77 -20.32 -9.96
C VAL A 73 0.54 -19.52 -8.64
N SER A 74 1.35 -19.73 -7.59
CA SER A 74 1.26 -19.08 -6.29
C SER A 74 2.05 -17.75 -6.13
N SER A 75 2.71 -17.24 -7.17
CA SER A 75 3.60 -16.05 -7.09
C SER A 75 2.91 -14.68 -7.26
N LYS A 76 1.65 -14.53 -6.83
CA LYS A 76 0.91 -13.26 -6.93
C LYS A 76 1.71 -12.09 -6.33
N ILE A 77 1.79 -10.97 -7.04
CA ILE A 77 2.44 -9.73 -6.59
C ILE A 77 1.37 -8.74 -6.17
N ASP A 78 1.44 -8.30 -4.92
CA ASP A 78 0.58 -7.25 -4.37
C ASP A 78 1.31 -5.91 -4.37
N LYS A 79 0.54 -4.82 -4.42
CA LYS A 79 1.02 -3.45 -4.34
C LYS A 79 0.74 -2.92 -2.93
N HIS A 80 1.81 -2.79 -2.14
CA HIS A 80 1.74 -2.38 -0.75
C HIS A 80 1.91 -0.87 -0.61
N HIS A 81 1.00 -0.21 0.13
CA HIS A 81 1.13 1.20 0.46
C HIS A 81 2.12 1.40 1.61
N HIS A 82 3.15 2.23 1.41
CA HIS A 82 3.95 2.76 2.52
C HIS A 82 3.18 3.82 3.32
N CYS A 83 2.41 4.68 2.66
CA CYS A 83 1.56 5.66 3.33
C CYS A 83 0.30 5.94 2.50
N TYR A 84 -0.79 6.30 3.20
CA TYR A 84 -2.06 6.69 2.59
C TYR A 84 -2.24 8.21 2.49
N VAL A 85 -1.25 9.00 2.92
CA VAL A 85 -1.32 10.47 2.98
C VAL A 85 -0.93 11.09 1.63
N ARG A 86 -1.81 10.95 0.64
CA ARG A 86 -1.65 11.57 -0.69
C ARG A 86 -3.02 11.70 -1.36
N LEU A 87 -3.17 12.71 -2.21
CA LEU A 87 -4.36 12.94 -3.02
C LEU A 87 -4.06 12.62 -4.49
N CYS A 88 -5.04 12.13 -5.22
CA CYS A 88 -4.93 12.02 -6.67
C CYS A 88 -5.27 13.37 -7.32
N ILE A 89 -4.52 13.73 -8.36
CA ILE A 89 -4.79 14.91 -9.21
C ILE A 89 -5.18 14.54 -10.64
N GLY A 90 -5.16 13.25 -10.97
CA GLY A 90 -5.59 12.75 -12.28
C GLY A 90 -7.10 12.80 -12.43
N SER A 91 -7.56 13.04 -13.66
CA SER A 91 -8.95 12.87 -14.07
C SER A 91 -9.40 11.41 -13.89
N THR A 92 -10.71 11.15 -13.84
CA THR A 92 -11.22 9.78 -13.79
C THR A 92 -11.34 9.23 -15.21
N LEU A 93 -10.89 7.99 -15.42
CA LEU A 93 -11.05 7.29 -16.68
C LEU A 93 -12.51 6.90 -16.94
N PRO A 94 -12.94 6.85 -18.21
CA PRO A 94 -14.14 6.12 -18.63
C PRO A 94 -14.09 4.65 -18.18
N GLU A 95 -15.24 4.05 -17.91
CA GLU A 95 -15.33 2.67 -17.36
C GLU A 95 -14.81 1.59 -18.32
N ASP A 96 -14.81 1.87 -19.62
CA ASP A 96 -14.37 0.99 -20.71
C ASP A 96 -12.92 1.24 -21.15
N SER A 97 -12.18 2.09 -20.44
CA SER A 97 -10.79 2.41 -20.77
C SER A 97 -9.85 1.20 -20.67
N ASP A 98 -9.02 0.98 -21.69
CA ASP A 98 -7.97 -0.05 -21.73
C ASP A 98 -6.91 0.09 -20.61
N ASP A 99 -6.79 1.30 -20.05
CA ASP A 99 -5.91 1.58 -18.92
C ASP A 99 -6.47 1.06 -17.58
N ILE A 100 -7.68 0.48 -17.55
CA ILE A 100 -8.21 -0.27 -16.41
C ILE A 100 -7.81 -1.75 -16.58
N TYR A 101 -6.77 -2.21 -15.87
CA TYR A 101 -6.28 -3.58 -16.06
C TYR A 101 -7.07 -4.65 -15.29
N ARG A 102 -7.88 -4.24 -14.32
CA ARG A 102 -8.85 -5.12 -13.65
C ARG A 102 -10.08 -4.35 -13.19
N LEU A 103 -11.22 -5.02 -13.23
CA LEU A 103 -12.47 -4.51 -12.68
C LEU A 103 -12.42 -4.41 -11.15
N ALA A 104 -13.26 -3.51 -10.63
CA ALA A 104 -13.51 -3.42 -9.19
C ALA A 104 -14.37 -4.60 -8.73
N GLN A 105 -14.06 -5.15 -7.55
CA GLN A 105 -14.89 -6.16 -6.90
C GLN A 105 -16.00 -5.50 -6.07
N LYS A 106 -17.02 -6.28 -5.67
CA LYS A 106 -18.11 -5.79 -4.82
C LYS A 106 -17.55 -5.13 -3.55
N GLY A 107 -17.89 -3.85 -3.36
CA GLY A 107 -17.44 -3.04 -2.22
C GLY A 107 -16.09 -2.34 -2.39
N GLU A 108 -15.38 -2.53 -3.51
CA GLU A 108 -14.21 -1.73 -3.87
C GLU A 108 -14.64 -0.38 -4.48
N PHE A 109 -13.84 0.66 -4.29
CA PHE A 109 -14.01 1.93 -4.99
C PHE A 109 -13.81 1.74 -6.51
N SER A 110 -14.85 1.96 -7.31
CA SER A 110 -14.89 1.70 -8.77
C SER A 110 -14.12 2.69 -9.66
N PRO A 111 -14.10 4.00 -9.38
CA PRO A 111 -13.37 4.97 -10.21
C PRO A 111 -11.86 4.71 -10.27
N VAL A 112 -11.26 4.89 -11.44
CA VAL A 112 -9.81 4.74 -11.69
C VAL A 112 -9.28 6.07 -12.24
N PRO A 113 -8.15 6.59 -11.74
CA PRO A 113 -7.58 7.81 -12.28
C PRO A 113 -6.80 7.56 -13.58
N ASP A 114 -6.78 8.56 -14.46
CA ASP A 114 -5.92 8.60 -15.63
C ASP A 114 -4.48 8.87 -15.21
N CYS A 115 -3.77 7.79 -14.90
CA CYS A 115 -2.37 7.85 -14.54
C CYS A 115 -1.46 8.13 -15.74
N ARG A 116 -1.92 7.85 -16.97
CA ARG A 116 -1.16 8.11 -18.19
C ARG A 116 -1.07 9.61 -18.41
N GLN A 117 -2.21 10.29 -18.36
CA GLN A 117 -2.29 11.75 -18.39
C GLN A 117 -1.47 12.35 -17.24
N CYS A 118 -1.70 11.90 -16.00
CA CYS A 118 -0.98 12.44 -14.84
C CYS A 118 0.56 12.29 -14.97
N LYS A 119 1.03 11.19 -15.55
CA LYS A 119 2.46 10.97 -15.82
C LYS A 119 3.03 11.94 -16.84
N ALA A 120 2.28 12.26 -17.89
CA ALA A 120 2.68 13.21 -18.93
C ALA A 120 2.65 14.66 -18.42
N ASP A 121 1.53 15.06 -17.83
CA ASP A 121 1.28 16.45 -17.43
C ASP A 121 1.98 16.82 -16.12
N ASN A 122 2.15 15.85 -15.21
CA ASN A 122 2.65 16.06 -13.85
C ASN A 122 3.70 15.01 -13.42
N PRO A 123 4.82 14.84 -14.17
CA PRO A 123 5.75 13.72 -13.99
C PRO A 123 6.37 13.64 -12.59
N ALA A 124 6.70 14.77 -11.98
CA ALA A 124 7.24 14.82 -10.62
C ALA A 124 6.22 14.36 -9.57
N TYR A 125 4.95 14.76 -9.72
CA TYR A 125 3.87 14.34 -8.83
C TYR A 125 3.60 12.84 -8.97
N TYR A 126 3.52 12.36 -10.20
CA TYR A 126 3.32 10.95 -10.52
C TYR A 126 4.46 10.07 -9.95
N ALA A 127 5.72 10.47 -10.14
CA ALA A 127 6.87 9.79 -9.56
C ALA A 127 6.78 9.74 -8.02
N GLY A 128 6.29 10.82 -7.39
CA GLY A 128 6.01 10.86 -5.97
C GLY A 128 4.92 9.87 -5.53
N CYS A 129 3.86 9.67 -6.33
CA CYS A 129 2.82 8.67 -6.08
C CYS A 129 3.38 7.26 -6.11
N ILE A 130 4.10 6.92 -7.18
CA ILE A 130 4.69 5.59 -7.33
C ILE A 130 5.64 5.27 -6.16
N LYS A 131 6.47 6.23 -5.73
CA LYS A 131 7.41 6.05 -4.59
C LYS A 131 6.72 5.66 -3.26
N LYS A 132 5.39 5.85 -3.14
CA LYS A 132 4.62 5.43 -1.96
C LYS A 132 4.11 4.00 -2.03
N ILE A 133 4.27 3.32 -3.16
CA ILE A 133 3.78 1.96 -3.38
C ILE A 133 4.98 1.03 -3.65
N PHE A 134 4.95 -0.15 -3.04
CA PHE A 134 6.00 -1.15 -3.18
C PHE A 134 5.42 -2.48 -3.67
N PRO A 135 5.97 -3.07 -4.74
CA PRO A 135 5.61 -4.43 -5.09
C PRO A 135 6.16 -5.40 -4.04
N VAL A 136 5.36 -6.37 -3.64
CA VAL A 136 5.74 -7.44 -2.70
C VAL A 136 5.01 -8.73 -3.07
N HIS A 137 5.58 -9.89 -2.77
CA HIS A 137 4.83 -11.14 -2.91
C HIS A 137 3.61 -11.13 -1.98
N HIS A 138 2.49 -11.71 -2.41
CA HIS A 138 1.25 -11.79 -1.65
C HIS A 138 1.45 -12.30 -0.21
N HIS A 139 2.24 -13.37 -0.03
CA HIS A 139 2.56 -13.86 1.33
C HIS A 139 3.38 -12.85 2.15
N CYS A 140 4.27 -12.09 1.53
CA CYS A 140 5.04 -11.04 2.22
C CYS A 140 4.15 -9.85 2.59
N HIS A 141 3.17 -9.52 1.75
CA HIS A 141 2.16 -8.51 2.01
C HIS A 141 1.33 -8.85 3.26
N ALA A 142 0.89 -10.11 3.39
CA ALA A 142 0.23 -10.59 4.61
C ALA A 142 1.11 -10.42 5.86
N GLN A 143 2.39 -10.79 5.79
CA GLN A 143 3.34 -10.62 6.89
C GLN A 143 3.57 -9.15 7.28
N ILE A 144 3.55 -8.23 6.31
CA ILE A 144 3.60 -6.79 6.57
C ILE A 144 2.38 -6.37 7.41
N HIS A 145 1.17 -6.77 7.01
CA HIS A 145 -0.05 -6.42 7.74
C HIS A 145 -0.13 -7.04 9.13
N GLU A 146 0.40 -8.25 9.32
CA GLU A 146 0.53 -8.84 10.66
C GLU A 146 1.40 -7.98 11.57
N ARG A 147 2.55 -7.50 11.07
CA ARG A 147 3.40 -6.58 11.83
C ARG A 147 2.73 -5.24 12.06
N GLU A 148 2.09 -4.67 11.06
CA GLU A 148 1.31 -3.44 11.21
C GLU A 148 0.27 -3.61 12.33
N LYS A 149 -0.47 -4.73 12.34
CA LYS A 149 -1.45 -5.04 13.39
C LYS A 149 -0.80 -5.07 14.77
N PHE A 150 0.33 -5.77 14.91
CA PHE A 150 1.09 -5.85 16.15
C PHE A 150 1.53 -4.46 16.64
N TRP A 151 2.21 -3.67 15.80
CA TRP A 151 2.74 -2.35 16.16
C TRP A 151 1.66 -1.40 16.67
N PHE A 152 0.54 -1.28 15.95
CA PHE A 152 -0.55 -0.41 16.36
C PHE A 152 -1.29 -0.90 17.62
N ASN A 153 -1.38 -2.22 17.83
CA ASN A 153 -1.96 -2.76 19.07
C ASN A 153 -1.07 -2.44 20.27
N THR A 154 0.26 -2.58 20.12
CA THR A 154 1.23 -2.21 21.15
C THR A 154 1.20 -0.71 21.44
N LEU A 155 1.17 0.13 20.40
CA LEU A 155 1.06 1.58 20.55
C LEU A 155 -0.23 1.98 21.28
N ARG A 156 -1.38 1.37 20.93
CA ARG A 156 -2.65 1.60 21.61
C ARG A 156 -2.56 1.27 23.10
N LYS A 157 -1.97 0.13 23.46
CA LYS A 157 -1.80 -0.27 24.87
C LYS A 157 -0.92 0.72 25.63
N LYS A 158 0.19 1.16 25.03
CA LYS A 158 1.10 2.14 25.62
C LYS A 158 0.40 3.49 25.87
N LEU A 159 -0.26 4.03 24.85
CA LEU A 159 -0.99 5.31 24.96
C LEU A 159 -2.11 5.25 26.00
N LEU A 160 -2.86 4.15 26.06
CA LEU A 160 -3.90 3.96 27.09
C LEU A 160 -3.31 3.89 28.50
N SER A 161 -2.16 3.24 28.67
CA SER A 161 -1.47 3.17 29.95
C SER A 161 -0.99 4.55 30.40
N GLU A 162 -0.35 5.30 29.50
CA GLU A 162 0.13 6.66 29.77
C GLU A 162 -1.02 7.60 30.12
N PHE A 163 -2.12 7.56 29.35
CA PHE A 163 -3.30 8.38 29.63
C PHE A 163 -3.90 8.08 31.01
N ARG A 164 -4.04 6.80 31.36
CA ARG A 164 -4.53 6.39 32.69
C ARG A 164 -3.61 6.85 33.81
N SER A 165 -2.30 6.77 33.63
CA SER A 165 -1.33 7.22 34.64
C SER A 165 -1.38 8.74 34.88
N VAL A 166 -1.66 9.53 33.84
CA VAL A 166 -1.82 10.99 33.97
C VAL A 166 -3.12 11.32 34.70
N VAL A 167 -4.22 10.64 34.38
CA VAL A 167 -5.51 10.84 35.06
C VAL A 167 -5.41 10.46 36.55
N SER A 168 -4.72 9.37 36.89
CA SER A 168 -4.51 8.97 38.29
C SER A 168 -3.59 9.89 39.09
N LEU A 169 -2.79 10.75 38.43
CA LEU A 169 -1.96 11.77 39.10
C LEU A 169 -2.71 13.09 39.31
N GLN A 170 -3.90 13.24 38.72
CA GLN A 170 -4.76 14.43 38.80
C GLN A 170 -6.02 14.19 39.65
N SER A 171 -6.16 13.00 40.23
CA SER A 171 -7.23 12.61 41.18
C SER A 171 -6.63 12.35 42.55
#